data_AF-A0A7C3K8M1-F1
#
_entry.id   AF-A0A7C3K8M1-F1
#
_cell.length_a   1.000
_cell.length_b   1.000
_cell.length_c   1.000
_cell.angle_alpha   90.00
_cell.angle_beta   90.00
_cell.angle_gamma   90.00
#
_symmetry.space_group_name_H-M   'P 1'
#
loop_
_entity.id
_entity.type
_entity.pdbx_description
1 polymer ?
#
loop_
_entity_poly.entity_id
_entity_poly.type
_entity_poly.pdbx_seq_one_letter_code
_entity_poly.pdbx_strand_id
1 'polypeptide(L)'
;MRIRRIITSLIAAVLPVGCAPSSASIRAGAADRFFSGDFPAARDAVRADARRIPYHENTVLASAMLGMASLADGDLTEANWALRQAYTLLESGNLNDEARILAAAIFWEGVTIWKGEPFEQAMTYEALAAAAALAGDWENVRIAARASTRRLKDFAEAREGGAEEITFVESDFALGCLLEGLAERHLGEPTKASEALARAARINPALEPLTSTINRGDYNTILIVHAGRGPRKQAVGEDGVSTEFFARDGSPSGPLRVRWPGNEAAFPPAADIERMSRDHRWINLHDARRLKSALGSAMVIGGGVVASSADSDTNAIIGLGLLLGGIVTKALARADTRFNEFLPARVFVAALNVSSARSGEASGDLSIQLVGSGGGRAEHVIPGFIPGTPEHPRVVFIQLVSEPAYGVPDQPGVARILQHPNDVEPPRPGDYPWILGGRCVAVPTEQVMAAYHAGGYLTDMTAEDLLRLYRLEGIHPGSGPAEASSRRHADYRHILEGGDALFTPAYGTAGYKRLMYTPHAPYRPKSREVARLAASIASGEGHARSQSLSISEHPSASSAP
;
A
#
# COMPACT_ATOMS: atom_id res chain seq x y z
N MET A 1 -38.14 -50.35 -3.88
CA MET A 1 -39.00 -49.15 -4.10
C MET A 1 -38.76 -47.99 -3.13
N ARG A 2 -38.27 -48.20 -1.89
CA ARG A 2 -37.99 -47.10 -0.92
C ARG A 2 -36.75 -46.24 -1.26
N ILE A 3 -35.73 -46.78 -1.92
CA ILE A 3 -34.50 -46.06 -2.28
C ILE A 3 -34.73 -44.98 -3.36
N ARG A 4 -35.62 -45.23 -4.34
CA ARG A 4 -35.97 -44.25 -5.39
C ARG A 4 -36.60 -42.97 -4.83
N ARG A 5 -37.34 -43.03 -3.71
CA ARG A 5 -37.96 -41.85 -3.09
C ARG A 5 -36.97 -40.98 -2.29
N ILE A 6 -35.87 -41.54 -1.80
CA ILE A 6 -34.84 -40.77 -1.08
C ILE A 6 -33.99 -39.95 -2.06
N ILE A 7 -33.71 -40.51 -3.25
CA ILE A 7 -32.94 -39.81 -4.30
C ILE A 7 -33.72 -38.65 -4.91
N THR A 8 -35.05 -38.77 -5.06
CA THR A 8 -35.88 -37.67 -5.62
C THR A 8 -36.06 -36.49 -4.65
N SER A 9 -36.02 -36.71 -3.33
CA SER A 9 -36.13 -35.61 -2.35
C SER A 9 -34.83 -34.83 -2.13
N LEU A 10 -33.66 -35.39 -2.45
CA LEU A 10 -32.37 -34.69 -2.28
C LEU A 10 -32.09 -33.66 -3.39
N ILE A 11 -32.72 -33.81 -4.56
CA ILE A 11 -32.48 -32.95 -5.75
C ILE A 11 -33.33 -31.66 -5.70
N ALA A 12 -34.41 -31.62 -4.92
CA ALA A 12 -35.36 -30.49 -4.88
C ALA A 12 -35.00 -29.36 -3.89
N ALA A 13 -33.90 -29.47 -3.14
CA ALA A 13 -33.51 -28.49 -2.11
C ALA A 13 -32.32 -27.60 -2.49
N VAL A 14 -32.02 -27.43 -3.78
CA VAL A 14 -31.08 -26.40 -4.26
C VAL A 14 -31.85 -25.09 -4.37
N LEU A 15 -32.02 -24.41 -3.24
CA LEU A 15 -32.58 -23.06 -3.20
C LEU A 15 -31.67 -22.10 -3.98
N PRO A 16 -32.22 -21.13 -4.74
CA PRO A 16 -31.43 -20.08 -5.36
C PRO A 16 -30.90 -19.16 -4.25
N VAL A 17 -29.66 -19.41 -3.82
CA VAL A 17 -28.93 -18.51 -2.92
C VAL A 17 -28.79 -17.18 -3.65
N GLY A 18 -29.53 -16.17 -3.17
CA GLY A 18 -29.49 -14.82 -3.73
C GLY A 18 -28.03 -14.35 -3.80
N CYS A 19 -27.61 -13.95 -5.00
CA CYS A 19 -26.28 -13.40 -5.25
C CYS A 19 -26.14 -12.09 -4.48
N ALA A 20 -25.75 -12.14 -3.21
CA ALA A 20 -25.18 -11.00 -2.54
C ALA A 20 -23.99 -10.53 -3.41
N PRO A 21 -23.87 -9.23 -3.72
CA PRO A 21 -22.76 -8.73 -4.50
C PRO A 21 -21.46 -9.18 -3.81
N SER A 22 -20.69 -10.02 -4.49
CA SER A 22 -19.43 -10.54 -3.97
C SER A 22 -18.55 -9.37 -3.55
N SER A 23 -17.75 -9.52 -2.49
CA SER A 23 -16.77 -8.53 -2.02
C SER A 23 -15.88 -7.92 -3.14
N ALA A 24 -15.78 -8.59 -4.29
CA ALA A 24 -15.23 -8.04 -5.53
C ALA A 24 -15.87 -6.72 -6.03
N SER A 25 -17.16 -6.46 -5.77
CA SER A 25 -17.82 -5.22 -6.24
C SER A 25 -17.43 -3.98 -5.43
N ILE A 26 -17.00 -4.15 -4.18
CA ILE A 26 -16.66 -3.04 -3.28
C ILE A 26 -15.29 -2.44 -3.65
N ARG A 27 -14.35 -3.26 -4.13
CA ARG A 27 -13.02 -2.82 -4.58
C ARG A 27 -12.98 -2.36 -6.05
N ALA A 28 -14.12 -2.36 -6.75
CA ALA A 28 -14.18 -2.00 -8.15
C ALA A 28 -13.59 -0.60 -8.39
N GLY A 29 -12.55 -0.52 -9.23
CA GLY A 29 -11.86 0.72 -9.56
C GLY A 29 -10.87 1.25 -8.51
N ALA A 30 -10.69 0.57 -7.37
CA ALA A 30 -9.70 1.00 -6.37
C ALA A 30 -8.27 1.01 -6.94
N ALA A 31 -7.93 -0.04 -7.71
CA ALA A 31 -6.62 -0.12 -8.37
C ALA A 31 -6.47 0.93 -9.46
N ASP A 32 -7.52 1.21 -10.23
CA ASP A 32 -7.47 2.24 -11.27
C ASP A 32 -7.23 3.62 -10.64
N ARG A 33 -7.90 3.93 -9.52
CA ARG A 33 -7.64 5.14 -8.72
C ARG A 33 -6.21 5.22 -8.20
N PHE A 34 -5.70 4.11 -7.64
CA PHE A 34 -4.33 4.05 -7.12
C PHE A 34 -3.30 4.33 -8.21
N PHE A 35 -3.41 3.68 -9.38
CA PHE A 35 -2.48 3.90 -10.49
C PHE A 35 -2.76 5.19 -11.27
N SER A 36 -3.91 5.82 -11.09
CA SER A 36 -4.20 7.17 -11.57
C SER A 36 -3.85 8.27 -10.55
N GLY A 37 -3.10 7.94 -9.49
CA GLY A 37 -2.65 8.91 -8.48
C GLY A 37 -3.74 9.46 -7.56
N ASP A 38 -4.97 8.95 -7.65
CA ASP A 38 -6.07 9.26 -6.73
C ASP A 38 -5.99 8.35 -5.50
N PHE A 39 -4.88 8.50 -4.77
CA PHE A 39 -4.62 7.71 -3.57
C PHE A 39 -5.70 7.86 -2.50
N PRO A 40 -6.24 9.06 -2.19
CA PRO A 40 -7.33 9.16 -1.22
C PRO A 40 -8.58 8.37 -1.62
N ALA A 41 -9.05 8.44 -2.87
CA ALA A 41 -10.20 7.63 -3.27
C ALA A 41 -9.88 6.13 -3.31
N ALA A 42 -8.63 5.75 -3.61
CA ALA A 42 -8.17 4.36 -3.49
C ALA A 42 -8.17 3.88 -2.03
N ARG A 43 -7.70 4.72 -1.08
CA ARG A 43 -7.72 4.45 0.36
C ARG A 43 -9.16 4.27 0.85
N ASP A 44 -10.06 5.18 0.51
CA ASP A 44 -11.46 5.12 0.93
C ASP A 44 -12.16 3.84 0.48
N ALA A 45 -11.87 3.39 -0.75
CA ALA A 45 -12.44 2.18 -1.33
C ALA A 45 -12.07 0.90 -0.55
N VAL A 46 -10.94 0.88 0.15
CA VAL A 46 -10.46 -0.30 0.91
C VAL A 46 -10.51 -0.11 2.43
N ARG A 47 -10.62 1.14 2.92
CA ARG A 47 -10.51 1.46 4.35
C ARG A 47 -11.56 0.79 5.22
N ALA A 48 -12.81 0.76 4.76
CA ALA A 48 -13.90 0.13 5.50
C ALA A 48 -13.62 -1.36 5.76
N ASP A 49 -13.04 -2.06 4.79
CA ASP A 49 -12.68 -3.48 4.90
C ASP A 49 -11.43 -3.70 5.76
N ALA A 50 -10.43 -2.81 5.70
CA ALA A 50 -9.25 -2.87 6.56
C ALA A 50 -9.59 -2.68 8.05
N ARG A 51 -10.61 -1.86 8.36
CA ARG A 51 -11.08 -1.59 9.74
C ARG A 51 -12.04 -2.63 10.29
N ARG A 52 -12.43 -3.65 9.50
CA ARG A 52 -13.28 -4.75 10.02
C ARG A 52 -12.51 -5.57 11.05
N ILE A 53 -13.26 -6.43 11.75
CA ILE A 53 -12.67 -7.36 12.72
C ILE A 53 -11.52 -8.17 12.10
N PRO A 54 -10.47 -8.48 12.89
CA PRO A 54 -9.25 -9.19 12.43
C PRO A 54 -9.49 -10.46 11.61
N TYR A 55 -10.58 -11.17 11.85
CA TYR A 55 -10.91 -12.44 11.22
C TYR A 55 -11.85 -12.35 10.01
N HIS A 56 -12.15 -11.14 9.55
CA HIS A 56 -12.94 -10.97 8.33
C HIS A 56 -12.09 -11.34 7.10
N GLU A 57 -12.71 -12.01 6.12
CA GLU A 57 -12.04 -12.68 5.00
C GLU A 57 -11.09 -11.79 4.18
N ASN A 58 -11.32 -10.48 4.15
CA ASN A 58 -10.58 -9.50 3.36
C ASN A 58 -9.72 -8.55 4.19
N THR A 59 -9.69 -8.67 5.52
CA THR A 59 -9.02 -7.67 6.38
C THR A 59 -7.53 -7.57 6.06
N VAL A 60 -6.84 -8.70 5.86
CA VAL A 60 -5.42 -8.73 5.52
C VAL A 60 -5.16 -8.03 4.17
N LEU A 61 -5.91 -8.40 3.13
CA LEU A 61 -5.81 -7.82 1.80
C LEU A 61 -6.09 -6.31 1.80
N ALA A 62 -7.20 -5.92 2.41
CA ALA A 62 -7.60 -4.52 2.49
C ALA A 62 -6.60 -3.69 3.30
N SER A 63 -6.01 -4.25 4.37
CA SER A 63 -4.98 -3.59 5.17
C SER A 63 -3.67 -3.42 4.38
N ALA A 64 -3.24 -4.43 3.61
CA ALA A 64 -2.08 -4.32 2.74
C ALA A 64 -2.29 -3.25 1.65
N MET A 65 -3.44 -3.26 0.98
CA MET A 65 -3.80 -2.26 -0.04
C MET A 65 -3.91 -0.84 0.57
N LEU A 66 -4.60 -0.69 1.69
CA LEU A 66 -4.71 0.60 2.39
C LEU A 66 -3.33 1.13 2.78
N GLY A 67 -2.47 0.24 3.28
CA GLY A 67 -1.08 0.51 3.62
C GLY A 67 -0.29 1.09 2.45
N MET A 68 -0.31 0.41 1.31
CA MET A 68 0.38 0.84 0.09
C MET A 68 -0.18 2.16 -0.46
N ALA A 69 -1.50 2.34 -0.47
CA ALA A 69 -2.12 3.60 -0.89
C ALA A 69 -1.77 4.77 0.04
N SER A 70 -1.76 4.55 1.35
CA SER A 70 -1.37 5.58 2.33
C SER A 70 0.11 5.90 2.23
N LEU A 71 0.97 4.90 1.97
CA LEU A 71 2.40 5.11 1.76
C LEU A 71 2.67 5.94 0.49
N ALA A 72 1.98 5.65 -0.61
CA ALA A 72 2.07 6.43 -1.85
C ALA A 72 1.54 7.86 -1.70
N ASP A 73 0.49 8.04 -0.90
CA ASP A 73 -0.07 9.35 -0.56
C ASP A 73 0.79 10.12 0.46
N GLY A 74 1.75 9.47 1.11
CA GLY A 74 2.61 10.07 2.15
C GLY A 74 1.96 10.18 3.53
N ASP A 75 0.82 9.53 3.79
CA ASP A 75 0.24 9.38 5.12
C ASP A 75 0.88 8.20 5.86
N LEU A 76 2.04 8.48 6.48
CA LEU A 76 2.82 7.45 7.17
C LEU A 76 2.11 6.87 8.40
N THR A 77 1.20 7.62 9.02
CA THR A 77 0.44 7.15 10.18
C THR A 77 -0.55 6.06 9.75
N GLU A 78 -1.38 6.31 8.72
CA GLU A 78 -2.30 5.29 8.22
C GLU A 78 -1.55 4.13 7.55
N ALA A 79 -0.46 4.41 6.83
CA ALA A 79 0.39 3.38 6.23
C ALA A 79 0.93 2.41 7.28
N ASN A 80 1.56 2.92 8.35
CA ASN A 80 2.12 2.09 9.41
C ASN A 80 1.04 1.29 10.15
N TRP A 81 -0.10 1.90 10.47
CA TRP A 81 -1.19 1.19 11.12
C TRP A 81 -1.69 0.02 10.27
N ALA A 82 -2.02 0.27 8.99
CA ALA A 82 -2.58 -0.73 8.10
C ALA A 82 -1.56 -1.85 7.77
N LEU A 83 -0.30 -1.49 7.50
CA LEU A 83 0.75 -2.47 7.18
C LEU A 83 1.12 -3.33 8.39
N ARG A 84 1.17 -2.77 9.61
CA ARG A 84 1.38 -3.56 10.83
C ARG A 84 0.21 -4.48 11.13
N GLN A 85 -1.02 -4.06 10.82
CA GLN A 85 -2.20 -4.93 10.93
C GLN A 85 -2.09 -6.10 9.93
N ALA A 86 -1.75 -5.82 8.68
CA ALA A 86 -1.52 -6.86 7.68
C ALA A 86 -0.41 -7.83 8.11
N TYR A 87 0.74 -7.30 8.55
CA TYR A 87 1.85 -8.08 9.11
C TYR A 87 1.39 -8.97 10.27
N THR A 88 0.75 -8.40 11.28
CA THR A 88 0.31 -9.15 12.48
C THR A 88 -0.63 -10.29 12.11
N LEU A 89 -1.55 -10.06 11.16
CA LEU A 89 -2.46 -11.11 10.70
C LEU A 89 -1.74 -12.19 9.91
N LEU A 90 -0.85 -11.81 8.98
CA LEU A 90 0.00 -12.75 8.24
C LEU A 90 0.90 -13.58 9.17
N GLU A 91 1.33 -13.01 10.30
CA GLU A 91 2.17 -13.67 11.30
C GLU A 91 1.41 -14.52 12.31
N SER A 92 0.13 -14.21 12.57
CA SER A 92 -0.63 -14.85 13.63
C SER A 92 -0.74 -16.37 13.43
N GLY A 93 -0.35 -17.14 14.47
CA GLY A 93 -0.19 -18.61 14.40
C GLY A 93 -1.43 -19.40 13.99
N ASN A 94 -2.65 -18.89 14.20
CA ASN A 94 -3.87 -19.53 13.70
C ASN A 94 -4.01 -19.47 12.17
N LEU A 95 -3.28 -18.55 11.52
CA LEU A 95 -3.11 -18.47 10.08
C LEU A 95 -1.80 -19.11 9.61
N ASN A 96 -0.91 -19.57 10.50
CA ASN A 96 0.37 -20.20 10.16
C ASN A 96 0.52 -21.64 10.66
N ASP A 97 -0.51 -22.24 11.29
CA ASP A 97 -0.55 -23.68 11.59
C ASP A 97 -0.59 -24.47 10.27
N GLU A 98 0.59 -24.84 9.79
CA GLU A 98 0.84 -25.37 8.44
C GLU A 98 0.02 -26.63 8.16
N ALA A 99 -0.17 -27.47 9.18
CA ALA A 99 -0.98 -28.68 9.10
C ALA A 99 -2.47 -28.34 8.98
N ARG A 100 -2.97 -27.35 9.74
CA ARG A 100 -4.36 -26.88 9.61
C ARG A 100 -4.62 -26.12 8.33
N ILE A 101 -3.65 -25.42 7.75
CA ILE A 101 -3.83 -24.70 6.49
C ILE A 101 -3.92 -25.67 5.33
N LEU A 102 -3.04 -26.68 5.30
CA LEU A 102 -3.11 -27.74 4.30
C LEU A 102 -4.42 -28.53 4.48
N ALA A 103 -4.77 -28.89 5.72
CA ALA A 103 -6.03 -29.56 6.01
C ALA A 103 -7.26 -28.68 5.72
N ALA A 104 -7.22 -27.37 5.94
CA ALA A 104 -8.33 -26.46 5.65
C ALA A 104 -8.46 -26.16 4.15
N ALA A 105 -7.35 -25.94 3.45
CA ALA A 105 -7.35 -25.78 1.99
C ALA A 105 -7.88 -27.03 1.27
N ILE A 106 -7.62 -28.21 1.83
CA ILE A 106 -8.09 -29.49 1.30
C ILE A 106 -9.52 -29.83 1.77
N PHE A 107 -9.88 -29.58 3.05
CA PHE A 107 -11.10 -30.14 3.68
C PHE A 107 -12.09 -29.13 4.33
N TRP A 108 -11.77 -27.85 4.54
CA TRP A 108 -12.65 -26.91 5.28
C TRP A 108 -12.74 -25.51 4.64
N GLU A 109 -13.90 -25.18 4.05
CA GLU A 109 -14.17 -23.94 3.32
C GLU A 109 -14.98 -22.87 4.10
N GLY A 110 -15.02 -22.94 5.44
CA GLY A 110 -15.91 -22.09 6.24
C GLY A 110 -15.60 -20.59 6.23
N VAL A 111 -14.33 -20.17 6.24
CA VAL A 111 -13.90 -18.75 6.13
C VAL A 111 -12.45 -18.72 5.65
N THR A 112 -12.22 -18.45 4.35
CA THR A 112 -10.84 -18.31 3.82
C THR A 112 -10.38 -16.87 3.98
N ILE A 113 -9.72 -16.57 5.11
CA ILE A 113 -8.97 -15.33 5.27
C ILE A 113 -7.94 -15.25 4.15
N TRP A 114 -7.94 -14.16 3.39
CA TRP A 114 -6.94 -13.94 2.34
C TRP A 114 -5.54 -13.87 2.97
N LYS A 115 -4.60 -14.61 2.39
CA LYS A 115 -3.17 -14.54 2.76
C LYS A 115 -2.28 -14.05 1.62
N GLY A 116 -2.79 -14.07 0.39
CA GLY A 116 -2.00 -13.84 -0.82
C GLY A 116 -1.02 -14.97 -1.12
N GLU A 117 -0.49 -14.95 -2.33
CA GLU A 117 0.67 -15.75 -2.70
C GLU A 117 1.94 -15.23 -1.97
N PRO A 118 3.00 -16.05 -1.83
CA PRO A 118 4.24 -15.64 -1.17
C PRO A 118 4.83 -14.30 -1.65
N PHE A 119 4.73 -13.97 -2.94
CA PHE A 119 5.27 -12.68 -3.44
C PHE A 119 4.41 -11.49 -3.00
N GLU A 120 3.09 -11.67 -2.84
CA GLU A 120 2.18 -10.63 -2.34
C GLU A 120 2.46 -10.34 -0.86
N GLN A 121 2.79 -11.39 -0.08
CA GLN A 121 3.22 -11.25 1.32
C GLN A 121 4.58 -10.55 1.41
N ALA A 122 5.57 -10.99 0.62
CA ALA A 122 6.89 -10.36 0.56
C ALA A 122 6.79 -8.86 0.23
N MET A 123 5.92 -8.48 -0.71
CA MET A 123 5.66 -7.08 -1.03
C MET A 123 4.91 -6.31 0.06
N THR A 124 4.05 -6.97 0.82
CA THR A 124 3.41 -6.35 2.00
C THR A 124 4.45 -6.02 3.08
N TYR A 125 5.38 -6.94 3.32
CA TYR A 125 6.50 -6.73 4.24
C TYR A 125 7.49 -5.67 3.73
N GLU A 126 7.75 -5.63 2.42
CA GLU A 126 8.56 -4.57 1.81
C GLU A 126 7.92 -3.19 2.00
N ALA A 127 6.62 -3.05 1.76
CA ALA A 127 5.93 -1.78 1.99
C ALA A 127 6.00 -1.35 3.47
N LEU A 128 5.92 -2.30 4.42
CA LEU A 128 6.13 -2.03 5.84
C LEU A 128 7.56 -1.54 6.12
N ALA A 129 8.56 -2.20 5.51
CA ALA A 129 9.95 -1.78 5.61
C ALA A 129 10.16 -0.37 5.03
N ALA A 130 9.54 -0.04 3.89
CA ALA A 130 9.61 1.29 3.30
C ALA A 130 8.96 2.36 4.20
N ALA A 131 7.79 2.08 4.79
CA ALA A 131 7.13 2.96 5.76
C ALA A 131 8.00 3.19 7.01
N ALA A 132 8.63 2.14 7.54
CA ALA A 132 9.55 2.23 8.66
C ALA A 132 10.83 3.02 8.32
N ALA A 133 11.38 2.83 7.11
CA ALA A 133 12.57 3.55 6.64
C ALA A 133 12.30 5.06 6.51
N LEU A 134 11.13 5.45 6.01
CA LEU A 134 10.70 6.86 5.98
C LEU A 134 10.60 7.48 7.37
N ALA A 135 10.25 6.68 8.38
CA ALA A 135 10.22 7.09 9.78
C ALA A 135 11.60 7.02 10.48
N GLY A 136 12.66 6.56 9.78
CA GLY A 136 13.99 6.36 10.37
C GLY A 136 14.10 5.16 11.33
N ASP A 137 13.11 4.26 11.33
CA ASP A 137 13.02 3.13 12.26
C ASP A 137 13.68 1.87 11.66
N TRP A 138 15.01 1.88 11.63
CA TRP A 138 15.82 0.82 11.00
C TRP A 138 15.66 -0.56 11.65
N GLU A 139 15.27 -0.63 12.92
CA GLU A 139 14.96 -1.90 13.58
C GLU A 139 13.72 -2.55 12.94
N ASN A 140 12.65 -1.77 12.75
CA ASN A 140 11.46 -2.27 12.07
C ASN A 140 11.70 -2.53 10.58
N VAL A 141 12.59 -1.77 9.91
CA VAL A 141 13.05 -2.11 8.55
C VAL A 141 13.67 -3.51 8.53
N ARG A 142 14.60 -3.81 9.45
CA ARG A 142 15.26 -5.11 9.55
C ARG A 142 14.27 -6.25 9.77
N ILE A 143 13.33 -6.09 10.70
CA ILE A 143 12.33 -7.11 11.02
C ILE A 143 11.45 -7.40 9.80
N ALA A 144 10.92 -6.36 9.15
CA ALA A 144 10.06 -6.50 7.98
C ALA A 144 10.83 -7.06 6.77
N ALA A 145 12.05 -6.60 6.52
CA ALA A 145 12.91 -7.10 5.46
C ALA A 145 13.20 -8.61 5.62
N ARG A 146 13.52 -9.07 6.84
CA ARG A 146 13.70 -10.51 7.13
C ARG A 146 12.43 -11.31 6.86
N ALA A 147 11.28 -10.81 7.29
CA ALA A 147 9.98 -11.46 7.04
C ALA A 147 9.70 -11.62 5.53
N SER A 148 10.17 -10.69 4.69
CA SER A 148 10.05 -10.77 3.24
C SER A 148 10.90 -11.86 2.56
N THR A 149 11.91 -12.42 3.25
CA THR A 149 12.85 -13.41 2.69
C THR A 149 12.60 -14.84 3.17
N ARG A 150 11.40 -15.11 3.69
CA ARG A 150 10.99 -16.45 4.18
C ARG A 150 11.19 -17.54 3.14
N ARG A 151 11.48 -18.75 3.63
CA ARG A 151 11.61 -19.93 2.76
C ARG A 151 10.31 -20.16 1.99
N LEU A 152 10.47 -20.51 0.72
CA LEU A 152 9.39 -20.83 -0.19
C LEU A 152 9.16 -22.34 -0.18
N LYS A 153 7.92 -22.76 -0.40
CA LYS A 153 7.60 -24.18 -0.63
C LYS A 153 7.87 -24.49 -2.10
N ASP A 154 8.43 -25.66 -2.35
CA ASP A 154 8.62 -26.15 -3.71
C ASP A 154 7.83 -27.45 -3.88
N PHE A 155 7.02 -27.50 -4.94
CA PHE A 155 6.17 -28.63 -5.31
C PHE A 155 6.63 -29.31 -6.62
N ALA A 156 7.77 -28.90 -7.19
CA ALA A 156 8.22 -29.35 -8.51
C ALA A 156 8.37 -30.88 -8.62
N GLU A 157 8.80 -31.54 -7.55
CA GLU A 157 9.07 -32.99 -7.52
C GLU A 157 7.80 -33.84 -7.33
N ALA A 158 6.66 -33.25 -6.97
CA ALA A 158 5.40 -33.98 -6.72
C ALA A 158 4.71 -34.53 -8.00
N ARG A 159 5.33 -34.39 -9.19
CA ARG A 159 4.72 -34.71 -10.49
C ARG A 159 4.79 -36.18 -10.90
N GLU A 160 5.55 -37.04 -10.22
CA GLU A 160 5.77 -38.44 -10.64
C GLU A 160 5.14 -39.50 -9.72
N GLY A 161 3.93 -39.26 -9.22
CA GLY A 161 3.00 -40.34 -8.83
C GLY A 161 3.14 -40.92 -7.41
N GLY A 162 3.96 -40.33 -6.55
CA GLY A 162 4.04 -40.66 -5.12
C GLY A 162 3.62 -39.47 -4.25
N ALA A 163 2.99 -39.74 -3.10
CA ALA A 163 2.75 -38.72 -2.08
C ALA A 163 4.10 -38.33 -1.45
N GLU A 164 4.83 -37.42 -2.07
CA GLU A 164 6.18 -37.02 -1.67
C GLU A 164 6.27 -35.61 -1.04
N GLU A 165 7.43 -35.40 -0.41
CA GLU A 165 7.80 -34.44 0.63
C GLU A 165 7.81 -32.99 0.12
N ILE A 166 7.08 -32.10 0.79
CA ILE A 166 7.15 -30.65 0.53
C ILE A 166 8.54 -30.17 0.95
N THR A 167 9.36 -29.74 -0.01
CA THR A 167 10.68 -29.18 0.29
C THR A 167 10.60 -27.67 0.47
N PHE A 168 11.49 -27.13 1.30
CA PHE A 168 11.59 -25.69 1.56
C PHE A 168 12.87 -25.13 0.95
N VAL A 169 12.73 -24.21 0.00
CA VAL A 169 13.85 -23.56 -0.66
C VAL A 169 14.06 -22.14 -0.11
N GLU A 170 15.29 -21.65 -0.14
CA GLU A 170 15.55 -20.25 0.22
C GLU A 170 14.85 -19.31 -0.78
N SER A 171 14.29 -18.22 -0.27
CA SER A 171 13.74 -17.16 -1.12
C SER A 171 14.85 -16.46 -1.91
N ASP A 172 14.55 -16.18 -3.18
CA ASP A 172 15.34 -15.38 -4.10
C ASP A 172 14.80 -13.93 -4.21
N PHE A 173 14.23 -13.41 -3.12
CA PHE A 173 13.77 -12.02 -3.05
C PHE A 173 14.93 -11.06 -2.76
N ALA A 174 15.67 -10.68 -3.80
CA ALA A 174 16.85 -9.80 -3.70
C ALA A 174 16.55 -8.48 -2.96
N LEU A 175 15.38 -7.89 -3.18
CA LEU A 175 14.95 -6.66 -2.52
C LEU A 175 14.86 -6.80 -1.00
N GLY A 176 14.37 -7.92 -0.49
CA GLY A 176 14.34 -8.18 0.96
C GLY A 176 15.74 -8.20 1.56
N CYS A 177 16.68 -8.90 0.92
CA CYS A 177 18.09 -8.93 1.35
C CYS A 177 18.76 -7.54 1.25
N LEU A 178 18.42 -6.76 0.22
CA LEU A 178 18.93 -5.40 0.03
C LEU A 178 18.48 -4.47 1.17
N LEU A 179 17.20 -4.52 1.54
CA LEU A 179 16.63 -3.71 2.63
C LEU A 179 17.14 -4.15 4.00
N GLU A 180 17.34 -5.46 4.22
CA GLU A 180 17.99 -5.97 5.43
C GLU A 180 19.42 -5.43 5.55
N GLY A 181 20.19 -5.49 4.45
CA GLY A 181 21.54 -4.96 4.40
C GLY A 181 21.63 -3.46 4.70
N LEU A 182 20.70 -2.69 4.15
CA LEU A 182 20.57 -1.26 4.44
C LEU A 182 20.27 -1.01 5.93
N ALA A 183 19.32 -1.76 6.51
CA ALA A 183 18.97 -1.64 7.92
C ALA A 183 20.13 -1.99 8.85
N GLU A 184 20.80 -3.13 8.63
CA GLU A 184 21.96 -3.54 9.43
C GLU A 184 23.10 -2.52 9.34
N ARG A 185 23.30 -1.87 8.18
CA ARG A 185 24.28 -0.80 8.05
C ARG A 185 23.96 0.37 8.98
N HIS A 186 22.70 0.81 9.04
CA HIS A 186 22.28 1.91 9.91
C HIS A 186 22.14 1.53 11.38
N LEU A 187 22.03 0.24 11.70
CA LEU A 187 22.10 -0.28 13.07
C LEU A 187 23.54 -0.47 13.58
N GLY A 188 24.56 -0.14 12.78
CA GLY A 188 25.96 -0.28 13.17
C GLY A 188 26.50 -1.71 13.07
N GLU A 189 25.90 -2.55 12.22
CA GLU A 189 26.21 -3.97 12.07
C GLU A 189 26.82 -4.27 10.67
N PRO A 190 28.01 -3.73 10.33
CA PRO A 190 28.54 -3.74 8.96
C PRO A 190 28.85 -5.13 8.40
N THR A 191 29.17 -6.11 9.26
CA THR A 191 29.38 -7.50 8.84
C THR A 191 28.08 -8.14 8.37
N LYS A 192 27.00 -8.01 9.17
CA LYS A 192 25.67 -8.51 8.79
C LYS A 192 25.13 -7.78 7.56
N ALA A 193 25.37 -6.47 7.48
CA ALA A 193 25.05 -5.68 6.29
C ALA A 193 25.73 -6.25 5.05
N SER A 194 27.04 -6.52 5.13
CA SER A 194 27.83 -7.07 4.02
C SER A 194 27.32 -8.44 3.58
N GLU A 195 26.95 -9.32 4.53
CA GLU A 195 26.40 -10.64 4.24
C GLU A 195 25.05 -10.57 3.51
N ALA A 196 24.13 -9.74 4.00
CA ALA A 196 22.81 -9.54 3.38
C ALA A 196 22.94 -8.91 1.98
N LEU A 197 23.81 -7.90 1.83
CA LEU A 197 24.08 -7.23 0.56
C LEU A 197 24.76 -8.16 -0.46
N ALA A 198 25.68 -9.02 0.01
CA ALA A 198 26.27 -10.05 -0.85
C ALA A 198 25.22 -11.07 -1.30
N ARG A 199 24.26 -11.44 -0.44
CA ARG A 199 23.14 -12.30 -0.83
C ARG A 199 22.25 -11.63 -1.88
N ALA A 200 21.92 -10.35 -1.72
CA ALA A 200 21.16 -9.59 -2.72
C ALA A 200 21.86 -9.59 -4.10
N ALA A 201 23.17 -9.34 -4.13
CA ALA A 201 23.96 -9.37 -5.36
C ALA A 201 24.09 -10.78 -5.98
N ARG A 202 24.14 -11.85 -5.17
CA ARG A 202 24.10 -13.23 -5.69
C ARG A 202 22.78 -13.55 -6.39
N ILE A 203 21.66 -13.09 -5.83
CA ILE A 203 20.33 -13.31 -6.39
C ILE A 203 20.11 -12.46 -7.64
N ASN A 204 20.53 -11.19 -7.60
CA ASN A 204 20.43 -10.25 -8.72
C ASN A 204 21.77 -9.53 -8.92
N PRO A 205 22.66 -10.07 -9.77
CA PRO A 205 24.00 -9.50 -10.01
C PRO A 205 24.00 -8.05 -10.49
N ALA A 206 22.91 -7.60 -11.13
CA ALA A 206 22.79 -6.21 -11.56
C ALA A 206 22.79 -5.21 -10.37
N LEU A 207 22.52 -5.67 -9.14
CA LEU A 207 22.55 -4.86 -7.93
C LEU A 207 23.96 -4.66 -7.36
N GLU A 208 25.00 -5.32 -7.87
CA GLU A 208 26.36 -5.24 -7.33
C GLU A 208 26.90 -3.79 -7.18
N PRO A 209 26.68 -2.86 -8.12
CA PRO A 209 27.10 -1.46 -7.93
C PRO A 209 26.37 -0.79 -6.77
N LEU A 210 25.06 -1.07 -6.61
CA LEU A 210 24.23 -0.51 -5.54
C LEU A 210 24.65 -1.08 -4.18
N THR A 211 24.80 -2.40 -4.07
CA THR A 211 25.21 -3.04 -2.82
C THR A 211 26.59 -2.60 -2.38
N SER A 212 27.51 -2.38 -3.33
CA SER A 212 28.84 -1.83 -3.06
C SER A 212 28.77 -0.40 -2.51
N THR A 213 27.92 0.47 -3.08
CA THR A 213 27.70 1.83 -2.56
C THR A 213 27.14 1.81 -1.15
N ILE A 214 26.16 0.93 -0.87
CA ILE A 214 25.59 0.81 0.48
C ILE A 214 26.64 0.29 1.48
N ASN A 215 27.43 -0.72 1.11
CA ASN A 215 28.50 -1.26 1.96
C ASN A 215 29.55 -0.22 2.35
N ARG A 216 29.92 0.67 1.43
CA ARG A 216 30.88 1.75 1.72
C ARG A 216 30.27 2.83 2.62
N GLY A 217 28.95 3.02 2.59
CA GLY A 217 28.28 4.12 3.28
C GLY A 217 28.36 5.45 2.51
N ASP A 218 28.68 5.41 1.22
CA ASP A 218 28.88 6.60 0.38
C ASP A 218 27.54 7.12 -0.18
N TYR A 219 26.55 7.33 0.68
CA TYR A 219 25.23 7.82 0.29
C TYR A 219 24.62 8.64 1.42
N ASN A 220 23.77 9.59 1.07
CA ASN A 220 23.01 10.42 2.02
C ASN A 220 21.52 10.48 1.68
N THR A 221 21.12 9.73 0.65
CA THR A 221 19.75 9.67 0.14
C THR A 221 19.46 8.25 -0.32
N ILE A 222 18.32 7.71 0.09
CA ILE A 222 17.78 6.43 -0.37
C ILE A 222 16.44 6.68 -1.07
N LEU A 223 16.29 6.18 -2.29
CA LEU A 223 15.02 6.17 -3.00
C LEU A 223 14.46 4.74 -3.03
N ILE A 224 13.19 4.59 -2.69
CA ILE A 224 12.41 3.37 -2.91
C ILE A 224 11.30 3.72 -3.89
N VAL A 225 11.35 3.12 -5.09
CA VAL A 225 10.47 3.52 -6.18
C VAL A 225 9.66 2.32 -6.65
N HIS A 226 8.34 2.41 -6.46
CA HIS A 226 7.36 1.48 -7.00
C HIS A 226 6.93 1.97 -8.39
N ALA A 227 6.95 1.10 -9.40
CA ALA A 227 6.64 1.52 -10.75
C ALA A 227 5.82 0.49 -11.54
N GLY A 228 4.90 1.01 -12.35
CA GLY A 228 3.99 0.23 -13.18
C GLY A 228 2.94 -0.52 -12.38
N ARG A 229 1.95 -1.08 -13.07
CA ARG A 229 0.89 -1.89 -12.47
C ARG A 229 1.30 -3.35 -12.49
N GLY A 230 1.28 -4.00 -11.34
CA GLY A 230 1.64 -5.39 -11.17
C GLY A 230 0.72 -6.39 -11.89
N PRO A 231 1.04 -7.68 -11.76
CA PRO A 231 0.33 -8.74 -12.47
C PRO A 231 -1.15 -8.79 -12.06
N ARG A 232 -2.00 -9.23 -12.99
CA ARG A 232 -3.44 -9.47 -12.72
C ARG A 232 -3.68 -10.95 -12.45
N LYS A 233 -4.39 -11.28 -11.38
CA LYS A 233 -4.86 -12.64 -11.13
C LYS A 233 -6.17 -12.87 -11.89
N GLN A 234 -6.24 -13.94 -12.67
CA GLN A 234 -7.45 -14.30 -13.42
C GLN A 234 -7.74 -15.78 -13.24
N ALA A 235 -9.02 -16.14 -13.12
CA ALA A 235 -9.45 -17.53 -13.16
C ALA A 235 -9.31 -18.08 -14.59
N VAL A 236 -8.74 -19.27 -14.71
CA VAL A 236 -8.48 -19.97 -15.97
C VAL A 236 -9.00 -21.41 -15.93
N GLY A 237 -9.11 -22.04 -17.11
CA GLY A 237 -9.69 -23.37 -17.30
C GLY A 237 -11.20 -23.34 -17.48
N GLU A 238 -11.77 -24.43 -18.03
CA GLU A 238 -13.20 -24.54 -18.37
C GLU A 238 -14.11 -24.31 -17.15
N ASP A 239 -13.64 -24.71 -15.96
CA ASP A 239 -14.41 -24.62 -14.72
C ASP A 239 -14.00 -23.41 -13.83
N GLY A 240 -13.02 -22.60 -14.23
CA GLY A 240 -12.51 -21.48 -13.42
C GLY A 240 -11.92 -21.91 -12.06
N VAL A 241 -11.48 -23.17 -11.95
CA VAL A 241 -10.94 -23.81 -10.74
C VAL A 241 -9.46 -23.44 -10.50
N SER A 242 -8.76 -22.98 -11.53
CA SER A 242 -7.37 -22.52 -11.44
C SER A 242 -7.29 -21.00 -11.57
N THR A 243 -6.24 -20.40 -11.00
CA THR A 243 -5.89 -18.99 -11.21
C THR A 243 -4.50 -18.88 -11.78
N GLU A 244 -4.31 -17.99 -12.73
CA GLU A 244 -2.99 -17.61 -13.23
C GLU A 244 -2.78 -16.11 -13.07
N PHE A 245 -1.52 -15.72 -12.93
CA PHE A 245 -1.10 -14.32 -12.94
C PHE A 245 -0.59 -13.94 -14.31
N PHE A 246 -1.18 -12.90 -14.88
CA PHE A 246 -0.79 -12.35 -16.17
C PHE A 246 -0.07 -11.04 -15.97
N ALA A 247 1.05 -10.85 -16.67
CA ALA A 247 1.66 -9.53 -16.82
C ALA A 247 0.68 -8.57 -17.51
N ARG A 248 0.87 -7.27 -17.27
CA ARG A 248 0.05 -6.24 -17.92
C ARG A 248 0.81 -5.62 -19.07
N ASP A 249 0.07 -5.24 -20.11
CA ASP A 249 0.64 -4.48 -21.22
C ASP A 249 1.18 -3.14 -20.73
N GLY A 250 2.30 -2.70 -21.30
CA GLY A 250 2.93 -1.42 -20.97
C GLY A 250 3.72 -1.42 -19.66
N SER A 251 3.99 -2.58 -19.05
CA SER A 251 4.87 -2.67 -17.89
C SER A 251 6.26 -2.07 -18.19
N PRO A 252 6.81 -1.24 -17.29
CA PRO A 252 8.08 -0.58 -17.51
C PRO A 252 9.17 -1.62 -17.70
N SER A 253 10.01 -1.47 -18.73
CA SER A 253 11.02 -2.47 -19.10
C SER A 253 12.46 -2.01 -18.83
N GLY A 254 12.72 -0.71 -18.68
CA GLY A 254 14.05 -0.14 -18.49
C GLY A 254 14.50 0.06 -17.03
N PRO A 255 15.73 0.55 -16.83
CA PRO A 255 16.22 0.98 -15.52
C PRO A 255 15.56 2.30 -15.10
N LEU A 256 15.53 2.54 -13.78
CA LEU A 256 15.19 3.84 -13.22
C LEU A 256 16.32 4.82 -13.48
N ARG A 257 16.03 5.92 -14.16
CA ARG A 257 16.99 7.03 -14.33
C ARG A 257 16.75 8.07 -13.25
N VAL A 258 17.80 8.45 -12.54
CA VAL A 258 17.74 9.49 -11.53
C VAL A 258 18.75 10.57 -11.87
N ARG A 259 18.28 11.82 -11.91
CA ARG A 259 19.08 13.02 -12.16
C ARG A 259 19.04 13.92 -10.95
N TRP A 260 20.20 14.44 -10.57
CA TRP A 260 20.37 15.44 -9.54
C TRP A 260 21.49 16.40 -9.98
N PRO A 261 21.75 17.50 -9.26
CA PRO A 261 22.71 18.52 -9.70
C PRO A 261 24.06 17.93 -10.13
N GLY A 262 24.41 18.12 -11.41
CA GLY A 262 25.67 17.68 -12.01
C GLY A 262 25.80 16.17 -12.27
N ASN A 263 24.78 15.35 -11.99
CA ASN A 263 24.90 13.89 -12.01
C ASN A 263 23.65 13.20 -12.58
N GLU A 264 23.85 12.05 -13.23
CA GLU A 264 22.78 11.14 -13.63
C GLU A 264 23.25 9.70 -13.36
N ALA A 265 22.36 8.86 -12.84
CA ALA A 265 22.61 7.43 -12.67
C ALA A 265 21.39 6.60 -13.09
N ALA A 266 21.64 5.35 -13.46
CA ALA A 266 20.62 4.38 -13.83
C ALA A 266 20.65 3.19 -12.87
N PHE A 267 19.49 2.79 -12.36
CA PHE A 267 19.35 1.72 -11.37
C PHE A 267 18.50 0.59 -11.95
N PRO A 268 18.97 -0.66 -11.92
CA PRO A 268 18.15 -1.80 -12.33
C PRO A 268 17.04 -2.07 -11.30
N PRO A 269 15.98 -2.80 -11.68
CA PRO A 269 14.96 -3.21 -10.72
C PRO A 269 15.57 -4.10 -9.64
N ALA A 270 15.26 -3.80 -8.38
CA ALA A 270 15.60 -4.63 -7.23
C ALA A 270 14.63 -5.81 -7.08
N ALA A 271 13.38 -5.64 -7.53
CA ALA A 271 12.40 -6.72 -7.69
C ALA A 271 11.60 -6.56 -8.99
N ASP A 272 11.32 -7.69 -9.65
CA ASP A 272 10.42 -7.78 -10.81
C ASP A 272 9.24 -8.69 -10.43
N ILE A 273 8.11 -8.07 -10.09
CA ILE A 273 6.95 -8.75 -9.52
C ILE A 273 6.22 -9.56 -10.60
N GLU A 274 6.26 -9.11 -11.86
CA GLU A 274 5.70 -9.87 -12.97
C GLU A 274 6.49 -11.15 -13.26
N ARG A 275 7.82 -11.13 -13.04
CA ARG A 275 8.65 -12.33 -13.12
C ARG A 275 8.35 -13.26 -11.94
N MET A 276 8.29 -12.72 -10.72
CA MET A 276 7.98 -13.51 -9.52
C MET A 276 6.61 -14.18 -9.62
N SER A 277 5.59 -13.48 -10.15
CA SER A 277 4.25 -14.03 -10.31
C SER A 277 4.13 -15.09 -11.41
N ARG A 278 5.22 -15.48 -12.07
CA ARG A 278 5.26 -16.60 -13.03
C ARG A 278 6.13 -17.76 -12.52
N ASP A 279 6.84 -17.56 -11.42
CA ASP A 279 7.66 -18.57 -10.79
C ASP A 279 6.81 -19.41 -9.84
N HIS A 280 6.74 -20.71 -10.09
CA HIS A 280 5.95 -21.65 -9.29
C HIS A 280 6.26 -21.58 -7.78
N ARG A 281 7.52 -21.36 -7.39
CA ARG A 281 7.94 -21.23 -5.97
C ARG A 281 7.29 -20.04 -5.26
N TRP A 282 6.92 -19.03 -6.04
CA TRP A 282 6.25 -17.80 -5.59
C TRP A 282 4.72 -17.89 -5.68
N ILE A 283 4.15 -18.96 -6.27
CA ILE A 283 2.70 -19.16 -6.48
C ILE A 283 2.24 -20.49 -5.87
N ASN A 284 2.60 -20.70 -4.60
CA ASN A 284 2.40 -21.99 -3.91
C ASN A 284 0.93 -22.41 -3.74
N LEU A 285 -0.02 -21.48 -3.72
CA LEU A 285 -1.45 -21.84 -3.60
C LEU A 285 -2.01 -22.43 -4.89
N HIS A 286 -1.40 -22.14 -6.04
CA HIS A 286 -1.83 -22.68 -7.31
C HIS A 286 -1.52 -24.18 -7.42
N ASP A 287 -0.32 -24.61 -7.00
CA ASP A 287 0.08 -26.02 -7.07
C ASP A 287 -0.72 -26.89 -6.09
N ALA A 288 -1.00 -26.39 -4.88
CA ALA A 288 -1.90 -27.04 -3.94
C ALA A 288 -3.32 -27.25 -4.52
N ARG A 289 -3.82 -26.31 -5.34
CA ARG A 289 -5.13 -26.44 -6.01
C ARG A 289 -5.08 -27.42 -7.17
N ARG A 290 -4.00 -27.46 -7.94
CA ARG A 290 -3.82 -28.50 -8.98
C ARG A 290 -3.85 -29.89 -8.37
N LEU A 291 -3.22 -30.08 -7.22
CA LEU A 291 -3.31 -31.31 -6.44
C LEU A 291 -4.77 -31.60 -6.01
N LYS A 292 -5.50 -30.61 -5.46
CA LYS A 292 -6.93 -30.78 -5.09
C LYS A 292 -7.81 -31.17 -6.28
N SER A 293 -7.60 -30.53 -7.43
CA SER A 293 -8.34 -30.83 -8.66
C SER A 293 -8.00 -32.22 -9.22
N ALA A 294 -6.73 -32.62 -9.16
CA ALA A 294 -6.29 -33.97 -9.55
C ALA A 294 -6.89 -35.04 -8.64
N LEU A 295 -6.87 -34.83 -7.32
CA LEU A 295 -7.52 -35.72 -6.34
C LEU A 295 -9.03 -35.80 -6.58
N GLY A 296 -9.70 -34.67 -6.78
CA GLY A 296 -11.13 -34.63 -7.10
C GLY A 296 -11.45 -35.40 -8.39
N SER A 297 -10.64 -35.22 -9.44
CA SER A 297 -10.79 -35.94 -10.72
C SER A 297 -10.57 -37.44 -10.54
N ALA A 298 -9.57 -37.84 -9.76
CA ALA A 298 -9.31 -39.23 -9.42
C ALA A 298 -10.48 -39.86 -8.63
N MET A 299 -11.11 -39.11 -7.72
CA MET A 299 -12.30 -39.56 -7.00
C MET A 299 -13.52 -39.69 -7.90
N VAL A 300 -13.71 -38.78 -8.87
CA VAL A 300 -14.79 -38.90 -9.86
C VAL A 300 -14.59 -40.11 -10.77
N ILE A 301 -13.37 -40.31 -11.29
CA ILE A 301 -13.03 -41.45 -12.15
C ILE A 301 -13.14 -42.76 -11.36
N GLY A 302 -12.47 -42.84 -10.20
CA GLY A 302 -12.48 -44.01 -9.34
C GLY A 302 -13.89 -44.34 -8.81
N GLY A 303 -14.65 -43.33 -8.40
CA GLY A 303 -16.04 -43.48 -7.98
C GLY A 303 -16.95 -43.96 -9.11
N GLY A 304 -16.76 -43.44 -10.33
CA GLY A 304 -17.47 -43.89 -11.53
C GLY A 304 -17.16 -45.33 -11.91
N VAL A 305 -15.88 -45.72 -11.91
CA VAL A 305 -15.44 -47.10 -12.17
C VAL A 305 -16.04 -48.05 -11.12
N VAL A 306 -15.84 -47.77 -9.83
CA VAL A 306 -16.36 -48.60 -8.73
C VAL A 306 -17.89 -48.70 -8.76
N ALA A 307 -18.59 -47.60 -9.08
CA ALA A 307 -20.05 -47.63 -9.21
C ALA A 307 -20.52 -48.44 -10.43
N SER A 308 -19.77 -48.41 -11.54
CA SER A 308 -20.11 -49.13 -12.78
C SER A 308 -19.77 -50.62 -12.76
N SER A 309 -18.78 -51.03 -11.96
CA SER A 309 -18.30 -52.41 -11.87
C SER A 309 -18.75 -53.13 -10.59
N ALA A 310 -19.71 -52.58 -9.84
CA ALA A 310 -20.15 -53.13 -8.57
C ALA A 310 -21.19 -54.24 -8.73
N ASP A 311 -20.85 -55.47 -8.32
CA ASP A 311 -21.80 -56.59 -8.21
C ASP A 311 -22.58 -56.62 -6.87
N SER A 312 -22.32 -55.66 -5.96
CA SER A 312 -23.02 -55.53 -4.67
C SER A 312 -23.49 -54.10 -4.40
N ASP A 313 -24.65 -53.97 -3.76
CA ASP A 313 -25.28 -52.68 -3.40
C ASP A 313 -24.33 -51.80 -2.55
N THR A 314 -23.49 -52.39 -1.70
CA THR A 314 -22.52 -51.67 -0.87
C THR A 314 -21.43 -50.97 -1.71
N ASN A 315 -20.90 -51.65 -2.72
CA ASN A 315 -19.86 -51.08 -3.59
C ASN A 315 -20.43 -49.97 -4.49
N ALA A 316 -21.67 -50.11 -4.94
CA ALA A 316 -22.37 -49.07 -5.69
C ALA A 316 -22.58 -47.80 -4.85
N ILE A 317 -22.91 -47.93 -3.56
CA ILE A 317 -23.05 -46.79 -2.64
C ILE A 317 -21.70 -46.11 -2.37
N ILE A 318 -20.62 -46.88 -2.17
CA ILE A 318 -19.27 -46.34 -1.98
C ILE A 318 -18.81 -45.58 -3.23
N GLY A 319 -18.99 -46.17 -4.43
CA GLY A 319 -18.64 -45.54 -5.71
C GLY A 319 -19.43 -44.26 -5.97
N LEU A 320 -20.75 -44.27 -5.70
CA LEU A 320 -21.59 -43.08 -5.80
C LEU A 320 -21.20 -42.01 -4.79
N GLY A 321 -20.83 -42.39 -3.55
CA GLY A 321 -20.35 -41.49 -2.52
C GLY A 321 -19.04 -40.80 -2.92
N LEU A 322 -18.09 -41.54 -3.50
CA LEU A 322 -16.83 -40.98 -4.02
C LEU A 322 -17.06 -40.07 -5.23
N LEU A 323 -17.97 -40.43 -6.14
CA LEU A 323 -18.33 -39.62 -7.30
C LEU A 323 -19.01 -38.31 -6.89
N LEU A 324 -20.01 -38.37 -6.00
CA LEU A 324 -20.68 -37.17 -5.48
C LEU A 324 -19.71 -36.32 -4.66
N GLY A 325 -18.85 -36.94 -3.83
CA GLY A 325 -17.78 -36.26 -3.11
C GLY A 325 -16.84 -35.52 -4.06
N GLY A 326 -16.37 -36.20 -5.12
CA GLY A 326 -15.50 -35.61 -6.14
C GLY A 326 -16.17 -34.46 -6.90
N ILE A 327 -17.46 -34.58 -7.26
CA ILE A 327 -18.24 -33.50 -7.89
C ILE A 327 -18.38 -32.31 -6.94
N VAL A 328 -18.72 -32.53 -5.67
CA VAL A 328 -18.85 -31.45 -4.68
C VAL A 328 -17.50 -30.78 -4.45
N THR A 329 -16.42 -31.54 -4.27
CA THR A 329 -15.06 -30.99 -4.14
C THR A 329 -14.64 -30.19 -5.38
N LYS A 330 -15.02 -30.63 -6.59
CA LYS A 330 -14.73 -29.93 -7.84
C LYS A 330 -15.59 -28.66 -8.00
N ALA A 331 -16.89 -28.72 -7.70
CA ALA A 331 -17.82 -27.60 -7.81
C ALA A 331 -17.54 -26.49 -6.77
N LEU A 332 -17.04 -26.87 -5.61
CA LEU A 332 -16.62 -25.94 -4.55
C LEU A 332 -15.22 -25.37 -4.75
N ALA A 333 -14.39 -25.96 -5.63
CA ALA A 333 -13.03 -25.50 -5.92
C ALA A 333 -12.97 -24.23 -6.78
N ARG A 334 -13.95 -23.30 -6.67
CA ARG A 334 -13.87 -22.02 -7.38
C ARG A 334 -12.61 -21.28 -6.95
N ALA A 335 -11.83 -20.84 -7.93
CA ALA A 335 -10.53 -20.24 -7.63
C ALA A 335 -10.73 -18.89 -6.92
N ASP A 336 -9.97 -18.68 -5.83
CA ASP A 336 -9.92 -17.38 -5.17
C ASP A 336 -9.13 -16.40 -6.04
N THR A 337 -9.87 -15.53 -6.72
CA THR A 337 -9.32 -14.48 -7.58
C THR A 337 -8.97 -13.21 -6.81
N ARG A 338 -9.07 -13.20 -5.47
CA ARG A 338 -8.63 -12.05 -4.68
C ARG A 338 -7.10 -11.98 -4.67
N PHE A 339 -6.57 -10.79 -4.90
CA PHE A 339 -5.14 -10.50 -4.90
C PHE A 339 -4.92 -9.03 -4.56
N ASN A 340 -3.70 -8.68 -4.18
CA ASN A 340 -3.30 -7.30 -3.96
C ASN A 340 -3.14 -6.60 -5.31
N GLU A 341 -4.16 -5.84 -5.69
CA GLU A 341 -4.17 -5.12 -6.97
C GLU A 341 -3.26 -3.89 -6.99
N PHE A 342 -2.72 -3.44 -5.84
CA PHE A 342 -1.87 -2.25 -5.74
C PHE A 342 -0.38 -2.57 -5.90
N LEU A 343 -0.04 -3.84 -6.13
CA LEU A 343 1.35 -4.23 -6.34
C LEU A 343 1.94 -3.52 -7.56
N PRO A 344 3.19 -3.03 -7.47
CA PRO A 344 3.88 -2.50 -8.63
C PRO A 344 4.30 -3.63 -9.57
N ALA A 345 4.59 -3.29 -10.83
CA ALA A 345 5.26 -4.24 -11.72
C ALA A 345 6.71 -4.47 -11.27
N ARG A 346 7.37 -3.40 -10.83
CA ARG A 346 8.78 -3.40 -10.43
C ARG A 346 9.02 -2.47 -9.26
N VAL A 347 10.03 -2.82 -8.46
CA VAL A 347 10.55 -1.98 -7.40
C VAL A 347 12.01 -1.68 -7.69
N PHE A 348 12.38 -0.42 -7.55
CA PHE A 348 13.75 0.06 -7.67
C PHE A 348 14.21 0.63 -6.34
N VAL A 349 15.51 0.46 -6.05
CA VAL A 349 16.17 1.11 -4.93
C VAL A 349 17.38 1.86 -5.48
N ALA A 350 17.58 3.10 -5.04
CA ALA A 350 18.76 3.89 -5.36
C ALA A 350 19.38 4.41 -4.07
N ALA A 351 20.71 4.31 -3.97
CA ALA A 351 21.50 4.97 -2.93
C ALA A 351 22.33 6.06 -3.62
N LEU A 352 22.08 7.31 -3.24
CA LEU A 352 22.65 8.49 -3.88
C LEU A 352 23.48 9.28 -2.87
N ASN A 353 24.59 9.83 -3.36
CA ASN A 353 25.30 10.90 -2.68
C ASN A 353 24.95 12.22 -3.38
N VAL A 354 23.94 12.90 -2.85
CA VAL A 354 23.49 14.19 -3.39
C VAL A 354 24.29 15.27 -2.67
N SER A 355 25.20 15.93 -3.37
CA SER A 355 25.96 17.04 -2.81
C SER A 355 25.02 18.23 -2.56
N SER A 356 24.98 18.74 -1.34
CA SER A 356 24.43 20.06 -1.05
C SER A 356 25.56 21.07 -0.94
N ALA A 357 25.31 22.33 -1.32
CA ALA A 357 26.30 23.40 -1.18
C ALA A 357 26.73 23.57 0.29
N ARG A 358 25.80 23.31 1.22
CA ARG A 358 26.03 23.15 2.67
C ARG A 358 25.02 22.14 3.24
N SER A 359 25.36 21.49 4.36
CA SER A 359 24.41 20.61 5.07
C SER A 359 23.12 21.38 5.40
N GLY A 360 21.97 20.85 4.97
CA GLY A 360 20.66 21.48 5.16
C GLY A 360 20.24 22.54 4.12
N GLU A 361 21.10 22.90 3.16
CA GLU A 361 20.69 23.72 2.02
C GLU A 361 20.14 22.84 0.89
N ALA A 362 19.15 23.36 0.15
CA ALA A 362 18.59 22.68 -1.02
C ALA A 362 19.69 22.43 -2.07
N SER A 363 19.87 21.15 -2.46
CA SER A 363 20.85 20.78 -3.48
C SER A 363 20.42 21.20 -4.87
N GLY A 364 19.12 21.32 -5.12
CA GLY A 364 18.49 21.51 -6.41
C GLY A 364 17.41 20.45 -6.65
N ASP A 365 16.91 20.34 -7.88
CA ASP A 365 15.84 19.40 -8.19
C ASP A 365 16.37 17.96 -8.28
N LEU A 366 15.64 17.01 -7.69
CA LEU A 366 15.84 15.57 -7.88
C LEU A 366 14.77 15.05 -8.86
N SER A 367 15.18 14.57 -10.04
CA SER A 367 14.30 14.05 -11.08
C SER A 367 14.45 12.54 -11.21
N ILE A 368 13.33 11.83 -11.13
CA ILE A 368 13.21 10.38 -11.22
C ILE A 368 12.41 10.06 -12.47
N GLN A 369 12.96 9.25 -13.37
CA GLN A 369 12.37 8.97 -14.68
C GLN A 369 12.41 7.49 -14.99
N LEU A 370 11.35 7.00 -15.61
CA LEU A 370 11.26 5.65 -16.12
C LEU A 370 10.73 5.66 -17.55
N VAL A 371 11.45 5.00 -18.45
CA VAL A 371 11.06 4.87 -19.86
C VAL A 371 10.35 3.52 -20.03
N GLY A 372 9.07 3.59 -20.41
CA GLY A 372 8.24 2.43 -20.71
C GLY A 372 8.58 1.80 -22.07
N SER A 373 8.18 0.54 -22.25
CA SER A 373 8.38 -0.21 -23.51
C SER A 373 7.68 0.40 -24.72
N GLY A 374 6.61 1.18 -24.50
CA GLY A 374 5.87 1.90 -25.54
C GLY A 374 6.31 3.36 -25.77
N GLY A 375 7.47 3.77 -25.23
CA GLY A 375 7.94 5.16 -25.31
C GLY A 375 7.27 6.12 -24.31
N GLY A 376 6.25 5.67 -23.58
CA GLY A 376 5.68 6.40 -22.45
C GLY A 376 6.74 6.69 -21.39
N ARG A 377 6.71 7.88 -20.80
CA ARG A 377 7.68 8.34 -19.79
C ARG A 377 6.93 8.71 -18.52
N ALA A 378 7.23 7.99 -17.43
CA ALA A 378 6.84 8.40 -16.09
C ALA A 378 7.95 9.28 -15.51
N GLU A 379 7.60 10.43 -14.96
CA GLU A 379 8.55 11.34 -14.33
C GLU A 379 8.03 11.84 -12.98
N HIS A 380 8.93 11.94 -12.02
CA HIS A 380 8.67 12.57 -10.74
C HIS A 380 9.81 13.53 -10.44
N VAL A 381 9.49 14.76 -10.04
CA VAL A 381 10.49 15.80 -9.74
C VAL A 381 10.21 16.29 -8.34
N ILE A 382 11.25 16.30 -7.50
CA ILE A 382 11.23 16.83 -6.14
C ILE A 382 12.07 18.11 -6.17
N PRO A 383 11.42 19.29 -6.26
CA PRO A 383 12.14 20.54 -6.38
C PRO A 383 12.78 20.92 -5.05
N GLY A 384 13.96 21.54 -5.11
CA GLY A 384 14.69 21.98 -3.92
C GLY A 384 15.01 20.84 -2.94
N PHE A 385 15.32 19.64 -3.45
CA PHE A 385 15.56 18.46 -2.65
C PHE A 385 16.67 18.69 -1.61
N ILE A 386 16.37 18.35 -0.36
CA ILE A 386 17.31 18.43 0.77
C ILE A 386 17.76 17.01 1.12
N PRO A 387 19.04 16.65 0.88
CA PRO A 387 19.55 15.34 1.24
C PRO A 387 19.73 15.21 2.76
N GLY A 388 19.86 13.97 3.23
CA GLY A 388 20.23 13.68 4.62
C GLY A 388 21.75 13.74 4.83
N THR A 389 22.22 13.01 5.84
CA THR A 389 23.65 12.74 6.04
C THR A 389 23.92 11.25 5.81
N PRO A 390 25.18 10.80 5.70
CA PRO A 390 25.49 9.37 5.65
C PRO A 390 24.99 8.56 6.86
N GLU A 391 24.98 9.18 8.05
CA GLU A 391 24.49 8.58 9.29
C GLU A 391 22.96 8.55 9.33
N HIS A 392 22.33 9.59 8.78
CA HIS A 392 20.88 9.77 8.74
C HIS A 392 20.42 10.10 7.31
N PRO A 393 20.46 9.11 6.40
CA PRO A 393 20.14 9.38 5.01
C PRO A 393 18.67 9.75 4.87
N ARG A 394 18.38 10.64 3.93
CA ARG A 394 17.00 10.96 3.58
C ARG A 394 16.39 9.81 2.79
N VAL A 395 15.40 9.15 3.35
CA VAL A 395 14.61 8.15 2.62
C VAL A 395 13.46 8.84 1.90
N VAL A 396 13.22 8.47 0.64
CA VAL A 396 12.09 8.93 -0.16
C VAL A 396 11.39 7.73 -0.80
N PHE A 397 10.07 7.66 -0.67
CA PHE A 397 9.24 6.68 -1.32
C PHE A 397 8.46 7.32 -2.46
N ILE A 398 8.45 6.68 -3.63
CA ILE A 398 7.78 7.21 -4.82
C ILE A 398 6.98 6.09 -5.46
N GLN A 399 5.66 6.30 -5.58
CA GLN A 399 4.82 5.54 -6.52
C GLN A 399 4.83 6.26 -7.87
N LEU A 400 5.59 5.73 -8.84
CA LEU A 400 5.56 6.23 -10.21
C LEU A 400 4.31 5.73 -10.93
N VAL A 401 3.56 6.69 -11.47
CA VAL A 401 2.34 6.48 -12.26
C VAL A 401 2.66 6.79 -13.73
N SER A 402 2.21 5.93 -14.65
CA SER A 402 2.77 5.86 -16.02
C SER A 402 2.29 6.93 -17.00
N GLU A 403 1.26 7.72 -16.67
CA GLU A 403 0.65 8.76 -17.51
C GLU A 403 -0.01 9.81 -16.59
N PRO A 404 -0.44 11.02 -17.03
CA PRO A 404 -0.87 12.12 -16.15
C PRO A 404 -2.18 11.81 -15.43
N ALA A 405 -2.04 10.93 -14.45
CA ALA A 405 -2.81 10.74 -13.26
C ALA A 405 -3.11 12.10 -12.65
N TYR A 406 -4.37 12.53 -12.71
CA TYR A 406 -4.90 13.67 -11.98
C TYR A 406 -4.54 15.08 -12.46
N GLY A 407 -4.50 15.32 -13.78
CA GLY A 407 -4.71 16.66 -14.36
C GLY A 407 -3.66 17.72 -14.03
N VAL A 408 -2.60 17.38 -13.30
CA VAL A 408 -1.34 18.12 -13.29
C VAL A 408 -0.54 17.49 -14.41
N PRO A 409 -0.58 18.04 -15.63
CA PRO A 409 0.36 17.55 -16.61
C PRO A 409 1.75 17.79 -16.01
N ASP A 410 2.63 16.79 -16.09
CA ASP A 410 4.06 16.95 -15.88
C ASP A 410 4.65 17.82 -17.00
N GLN A 411 4.02 18.96 -17.28
CA GLN A 411 4.57 19.98 -18.15
C GLN A 411 5.85 20.46 -17.48
N PRO A 412 6.99 20.35 -18.17
CA PRO A 412 8.24 20.89 -17.70
C PRO A 412 8.03 22.36 -17.31
N GLY A 413 8.16 22.67 -16.01
CA GLY A 413 8.10 24.03 -15.47
C GLY A 413 6.90 24.36 -14.57
N VAL A 414 5.74 23.72 -14.72
CA VAL A 414 4.56 24.04 -13.88
C VAL A 414 4.66 23.37 -12.50
N ALA A 415 5.18 22.14 -12.43
CA ALA A 415 5.28 21.34 -11.21
C ALA A 415 6.45 21.72 -10.27
N ARG A 416 6.99 22.95 -10.36
CA ARG A 416 8.17 23.38 -9.56
C ARG A 416 7.87 24.45 -8.51
N ILE A 417 6.70 25.08 -8.57
CA ILE A 417 6.34 26.16 -7.64
C ILE A 417 5.41 25.59 -6.58
N LEU A 418 5.86 25.62 -5.32
CA LEU A 418 5.01 25.29 -4.18
C LEU A 418 3.81 26.25 -4.11
N GLN A 419 2.61 25.68 -4.30
CA GLN A 419 1.34 26.41 -4.25
C GLN A 419 0.87 26.59 -2.81
N HIS A 420 1.06 25.56 -1.99
CA HIS A 420 0.55 25.49 -0.63
C HIS A 420 1.70 25.25 0.38
N PRO A 421 2.17 26.32 1.06
CA PRO A 421 3.07 26.20 2.20
C PRO A 421 2.48 25.27 3.26
N ASN A 422 3.34 24.52 3.94
CA ASN A 422 2.99 23.40 4.80
C ASN A 422 4.04 23.22 5.91
N ASP A 423 4.00 22.10 6.64
CA ASP A 423 4.90 21.89 7.78
C ASP A 423 6.36 21.69 7.38
N VAL A 424 6.62 21.28 6.13
CA VAL A 424 7.99 21.11 5.59
C VAL A 424 8.50 22.40 4.98
N GLU A 425 7.66 23.10 4.23
CA GLU A 425 7.97 24.38 3.59
C GLU A 425 7.13 25.48 4.24
N PRO A 426 7.66 26.19 5.25
CA PRO A 426 6.89 27.10 6.10
C PRO A 426 6.29 28.29 5.31
N PRO A 427 5.30 29.00 5.90
CA PRO A 427 4.69 30.16 5.26
C PRO A 427 5.72 31.18 4.78
N ARG A 428 5.53 31.72 3.57
CA ARG A 428 6.33 32.84 3.04
C ARG A 428 5.68 34.17 3.42
N PRO A 429 6.39 35.32 3.31
CA PRO A 429 5.76 36.62 3.48
C PRO A 429 4.53 36.78 2.58
N GLY A 430 3.38 37.13 3.17
CA GLY A 430 2.10 37.23 2.46
C GLY A 430 1.24 35.96 2.48
N ASP A 431 1.80 34.80 2.86
CA ASP A 431 1.00 33.59 3.05
C ASP A 431 0.31 33.62 4.43
N TYR A 432 -0.94 33.18 4.46
CA TYR A 432 -1.77 33.05 5.66
C TYR A 432 -2.68 31.81 5.53
N PRO A 433 -3.42 31.39 6.59
CA PRO A 433 -4.16 30.13 6.59
C PRO A 433 -5.17 29.99 5.46
N TRP A 434 -5.20 28.81 4.85
CA TRP A 434 -6.09 28.49 3.73
C TRP A 434 -7.57 28.61 4.08
N ILE A 435 -7.96 28.26 5.32
CA ILE A 435 -9.35 28.40 5.78
C ILE A 435 -9.83 29.86 5.84
N LEU A 436 -8.91 30.83 5.80
CA LEU A 436 -9.20 32.26 5.79
C LEU A 436 -9.09 32.88 4.38
N GLY A 437 -8.93 32.05 3.34
CA GLY A 437 -8.75 32.48 1.95
C GLY A 437 -7.28 32.61 1.53
N GLY A 438 -6.33 32.24 2.40
CA GLY A 438 -4.91 32.20 2.08
C GLY A 438 -4.51 30.92 1.33
N ARG A 439 -3.22 30.59 1.37
CA ARG A 439 -2.68 29.38 0.70
C ARG A 439 -2.04 28.38 1.65
N CYS A 440 -1.74 28.80 2.88
CA CYS A 440 -0.97 27.98 3.81
C CYS A 440 -1.85 26.90 4.47
N VAL A 441 -1.34 25.68 4.46
CA VAL A 441 -1.94 24.50 5.11
C VAL A 441 -1.00 23.91 6.17
N ALA A 442 -0.09 24.72 6.70
CA ALA A 442 0.72 24.32 7.85
C ALA A 442 -0.14 24.20 9.12
N VAL A 443 0.20 23.23 9.97
CA VAL A 443 -0.38 23.08 11.31
C VAL A 443 -0.03 24.32 12.13
N PRO A 444 -1.01 24.95 12.82
CA PRO A 444 -0.72 26.10 13.67
C PRO A 444 0.28 25.75 14.77
N THR A 445 1.42 26.44 14.74
CA THR A 445 2.46 26.40 15.78
C THR A 445 2.90 27.83 16.06
N GLU A 446 3.59 28.07 17.17
CA GLU A 446 4.13 29.40 17.48
C GLU A 446 5.03 29.94 16.36
N GLN A 447 5.83 29.07 15.73
CA GLN A 447 6.68 29.46 14.59
C GLN A 447 5.85 29.87 13.36
N VAL A 448 4.80 29.11 13.05
CA VAL A 448 3.89 29.43 11.93
C VAL A 448 3.13 30.73 12.21
N MET A 449 2.67 30.93 13.45
CA MET A 449 2.01 32.18 13.86
C MET A 449 2.96 33.37 13.79
N ALA A 450 4.22 33.22 14.22
CA ALA A 450 5.23 34.27 14.09
C ALA A 450 5.47 34.66 12.62
N ALA A 451 5.44 33.69 11.70
CA ALA A 451 5.53 33.96 10.26
C ALA A 451 4.32 34.77 9.75
N TYR A 452 3.10 34.42 10.19
CA TYR A 452 1.89 35.20 9.85
C TYR A 452 1.94 36.61 10.44
N HIS A 453 2.35 36.75 11.72
CA HIS A 453 2.46 38.03 12.41
C HIS A 453 3.47 38.95 11.72
N ALA A 454 4.62 38.41 11.32
CA ALA A 454 5.63 39.15 10.55
C ALA A 454 5.10 39.60 9.19
N GLY A 455 4.16 38.86 8.60
CA GLY A 455 3.43 39.24 7.40
C GLY A 455 2.29 40.23 7.62
N GLY A 456 2.01 40.64 8.87
CA GLY A 456 0.90 41.53 9.22
C GLY A 456 -0.46 40.83 9.34
N TYR A 457 -0.49 39.49 9.35
CA TYR A 457 -1.71 38.68 9.49
C TYR A 457 -1.83 38.11 10.90
N LEU A 458 -3.05 38.07 11.42
CA LEU A 458 -3.41 37.37 12.67
C LEU A 458 -2.60 37.82 13.90
N THR A 459 -2.13 39.08 13.94
CA THR A 459 -1.19 39.62 14.95
C THR A 459 -1.67 39.54 16.40
N ASP A 460 -2.96 39.27 16.60
CA ASP A 460 -3.63 39.17 17.88
C ASP A 460 -4.24 37.79 18.16
N MET A 461 -3.92 36.79 17.33
CA MET A 461 -4.29 35.41 17.54
C MET A 461 -3.08 34.57 17.95
N THR A 462 -3.33 33.61 18.83
CA THR A 462 -2.38 32.54 19.19
C THR A 462 -2.55 31.32 18.27
N ALA A 463 -1.64 30.35 18.39
CA ALA A 463 -1.78 29.06 17.69
C ALA A 463 -3.07 28.32 18.11
N GLU A 464 -3.44 28.37 19.40
CA GLU A 464 -4.65 27.74 19.92
C GLU A 464 -5.93 28.38 19.38
N ASP A 465 -5.95 29.70 19.20
CA ASP A 465 -7.07 30.40 18.58
C ASP A 465 -7.29 29.94 17.14
N LEU A 466 -6.21 29.78 16.37
CA LEU A 466 -6.30 29.29 15.00
C LEU A 466 -6.71 27.81 14.95
N LEU A 467 -6.20 26.97 15.86
CA LEU A 467 -6.65 25.58 16.01
C LEU A 467 -8.13 25.50 16.34
N ARG A 468 -8.64 26.41 17.18
CA ARG A 468 -10.08 26.52 17.46
C ARG A 468 -10.88 26.81 16.20
N LEU A 469 -10.41 27.69 15.32
CA LEU A 469 -11.07 27.95 14.03
C LEU A 469 -11.09 26.70 13.14
N TYR A 470 -9.99 25.97 13.05
CA TYR A 470 -9.98 24.67 12.34
C TYR A 470 -11.02 23.69 12.91
N ARG A 471 -11.13 23.58 14.24
CA ARG A 471 -12.14 22.74 14.88
C ARG A 471 -13.59 23.18 14.59
N LEU A 472 -13.85 24.49 14.48
CA LEU A 472 -15.16 25.01 14.08
C LEU A 472 -15.52 24.62 12.63
N GLU A 473 -14.51 24.50 11.77
CA GLU A 473 -14.65 24.02 10.39
C GLU A 473 -14.74 22.49 10.28
N GLY A 474 -14.67 21.80 11.42
CA GLY A 474 -14.60 20.34 11.50
C GLY A 474 -13.26 19.78 11.00
N ILE A 475 -12.21 20.60 10.94
CA ILE A 475 -10.87 20.20 10.50
C ILE A 475 -10.02 19.82 11.72
N HIS A 476 -9.26 18.74 11.57
CA HIS A 476 -8.43 18.14 12.60
C HIS A 476 -6.95 18.20 12.22
N PRO A 477 -6.06 18.70 13.09
CA PRO A 477 -4.63 18.58 12.87
C PRO A 477 -4.19 17.10 12.95
N GLY A 478 -3.20 16.72 12.14
CA GLY A 478 -2.64 15.38 12.10
C GLY A 478 -3.26 14.46 11.05
N SER A 479 -2.58 13.32 10.80
CA SER A 479 -3.06 12.27 9.90
C SER A 479 -3.41 10.99 10.68
N GLY A 480 -4.53 10.37 10.32
CA GLY A 480 -4.83 8.98 10.70
C GLY A 480 -5.62 8.74 12.00
N PRO A 481 -5.99 7.46 12.24
CA PRO A 481 -6.95 7.05 13.27
C PRO A 481 -6.41 7.03 14.72
N ALA A 482 -5.09 7.17 14.93
CA ALA A 482 -4.47 6.98 16.24
C ALA A 482 -4.91 8.02 17.28
N GLU A 483 -5.19 9.25 16.87
CA GLU A 483 -5.72 10.31 17.74
C GLU A 483 -7.25 10.36 17.76
N ALA A 484 -7.90 9.78 16.74
CA ALA A 484 -9.35 9.87 16.53
C ALA A 484 -10.13 8.67 17.10
N SER A 485 -9.72 8.15 18.26
CA SER A 485 -10.39 7.03 18.96
C SER A 485 -11.89 7.28 19.25
N SER A 486 -12.38 8.52 19.09
CA SER A 486 -13.75 8.92 19.42
C SER A 486 -14.69 9.18 18.23
N ARG A 487 -14.24 9.23 16.97
CA ARG A 487 -15.12 9.55 15.83
C ARG A 487 -15.10 8.50 14.72
N ARG A 488 -16.27 7.86 14.52
CA ARG A 488 -16.52 6.84 13.50
C ARG A 488 -16.48 7.35 12.03
N HIS A 489 -16.26 8.64 11.76
CA HIS A 489 -16.64 9.23 10.47
C HIS A 489 -15.72 10.34 9.91
N ALA A 490 -14.47 10.49 10.36
CA ALA A 490 -13.58 11.46 9.70
C ALA A 490 -13.20 10.94 8.30
N ASP A 491 -13.50 11.71 7.25
CA ASP A 491 -12.98 11.49 5.90
C ASP A 491 -11.54 12.00 5.95
N TYR A 492 -10.59 11.15 6.37
CA TYR A 492 -9.15 11.43 6.55
C TYR A 492 -8.39 11.88 5.28
N ARG A 493 -9.12 12.42 4.30
CA ARG A 493 -8.57 13.17 3.18
C ARG A 493 -8.03 14.50 3.66
N HIS A 494 -7.04 15.01 2.94
CA HIS A 494 -6.46 16.31 3.21
C HIS A 494 -7.47 17.44 2.94
N ILE A 495 -7.39 18.54 3.69
CA ILE A 495 -8.32 19.68 3.55
C ILE A 495 -8.37 20.29 2.14
N LEU A 496 -7.26 20.25 1.40
CA LEU A 496 -7.19 20.75 0.01
C LEU A 496 -8.09 19.95 -0.94
N GLU A 497 -8.48 18.74 -0.55
CA GLU A 497 -9.32 17.84 -1.34
C GLU A 497 -10.75 17.74 -0.79
N GLY A 498 -11.14 18.70 0.05
CA GLY A 498 -12.43 18.73 0.71
C GLY A 498 -12.55 17.77 1.90
N GLY A 499 -11.44 17.19 2.36
CA GLY A 499 -11.40 16.38 3.57
C GLY A 499 -11.43 17.19 4.86
N ASP A 500 -11.23 16.50 5.98
CA ASP A 500 -11.24 17.08 7.32
C ASP A 500 -9.88 16.98 8.04
N ALA A 501 -8.84 16.49 7.38
CA ALA A 501 -7.51 16.33 7.98
C ALA A 501 -6.52 17.40 7.49
N LEU A 502 -5.86 18.06 8.44
CA LEU A 502 -4.76 19.01 8.24
C LEU A 502 -3.45 18.28 8.58
N PHE A 503 -2.82 17.71 7.56
CA PHE A 503 -1.54 17.01 7.70
C PHE A 503 -0.64 17.29 6.51
N THR A 504 0.67 17.27 6.72
CA THR A 504 1.62 17.34 5.61
C THR A 504 2.01 15.93 5.19
N PRO A 505 1.71 15.49 3.95
CA PRO A 505 2.23 14.23 3.43
C PRO A 505 3.75 14.18 3.51
N ALA A 506 4.33 12.97 3.60
CA ALA A 506 5.77 12.82 3.58
C ALA A 506 6.39 13.47 2.32
N TYR A 507 7.31 14.43 2.54
CA TYR A 507 7.95 15.18 1.47
C TYR A 507 8.67 14.26 0.48
N GLY A 508 8.45 14.51 -0.81
CA GLY A 508 8.97 13.74 -1.94
C GLY A 508 8.06 12.60 -2.41
N THR A 509 6.93 12.34 -1.73
CA THR A 509 5.94 11.36 -2.20
C THR A 509 5.07 11.92 -3.33
N ALA A 510 4.40 11.02 -4.04
CA ALA A 510 3.43 11.39 -5.07
C ALA A 510 2.25 12.17 -4.47
N GLY A 511 1.76 11.80 -3.28
CA GLY A 511 0.75 12.56 -2.55
C GLY A 511 1.20 13.98 -2.17
N TYR A 512 2.44 14.15 -1.69
CA TYR A 512 2.99 15.49 -1.40
C TYR A 512 3.00 16.39 -2.64
N LYS A 513 3.52 15.88 -3.77
CA LYS A 513 3.54 16.62 -5.03
C LYS A 513 2.13 17.01 -5.49
N ARG A 514 1.22 16.03 -5.51
CA ARG A 514 -0.19 16.21 -5.89
C ARG A 514 -0.89 17.25 -5.04
N LEU A 515 -0.64 17.28 -3.73
CA LEU A 515 -1.30 18.21 -2.82
C LEU A 515 -0.68 19.60 -2.84
N MET A 516 0.65 19.70 -2.76
CA MET A 516 1.32 20.96 -2.45
C MET A 516 1.72 21.77 -3.69
N TYR A 517 1.81 21.13 -4.86
CA TYR A 517 2.19 21.77 -6.13
C TYR A 517 1.02 21.96 -7.10
N THR A 518 -0.17 21.45 -6.75
CA THR A 518 -1.39 21.67 -7.54
C THR A 518 -2.16 22.86 -6.98
N PRO A 519 -2.64 23.78 -7.82
CA PRO A 519 -3.58 24.80 -7.39
C PRO A 519 -4.90 24.16 -6.96
N HIS A 520 -5.39 24.49 -5.76
CA HIS A 520 -6.70 24.07 -5.28
C HIS A 520 -7.70 25.23 -5.27
N ALA A 521 -8.99 24.90 -5.32
CA ALA A 521 -10.04 25.90 -5.18
C ALA A 521 -9.91 26.63 -3.82
N PRO A 522 -10.25 27.92 -3.74
CA PRO A 522 -10.27 28.64 -2.47
C PRO A 522 -11.21 27.96 -1.47
N TYR A 523 -10.83 27.99 -0.19
CA TYR A 523 -11.68 27.44 0.87
C TYR A 523 -13.03 28.17 0.94
N ARG A 524 -14.08 27.42 1.24
CA ARG A 524 -15.40 27.96 1.56
C ARG A 524 -15.68 27.76 3.05
N PRO A 525 -15.61 28.82 3.86
CA PRO A 525 -15.91 28.72 5.29
C PRO A 525 -17.28 28.11 5.56
N LYS A 526 -17.34 27.15 6.49
CA LYS A 526 -18.58 26.51 6.98
C LYS A 526 -19.12 27.25 8.20
N SER A 527 -18.25 27.81 9.05
CA SER A 527 -18.64 28.59 10.23
C SER A 527 -18.79 30.08 9.94
N ARG A 528 -19.62 30.76 10.73
CA ARG A 528 -19.81 32.21 10.62
C ARG A 528 -18.57 32.97 11.08
N GLU A 529 -17.86 32.45 12.08
CA GLU A 529 -16.64 33.04 12.61
C GLU A 529 -15.54 33.12 11.54
N VAL A 530 -15.25 31.99 10.89
CA VAL A 530 -14.22 31.92 9.84
C VAL A 530 -14.64 32.75 8.62
N ALA A 531 -15.92 32.72 8.23
CA ALA A 531 -16.43 33.57 7.14
C ALA A 531 -16.22 35.08 7.40
N ARG A 532 -16.50 35.55 8.61
CA ARG A 532 -16.29 36.95 9.00
C ARG A 532 -14.82 37.32 9.03
N LEU A 533 -13.97 36.47 9.61
CA LEU A 533 -12.54 36.73 9.70
C LEU A 533 -11.89 36.74 8.30
N ALA A 534 -12.25 35.80 7.43
CA ALA A 534 -11.81 35.76 6.04
C ALA A 534 -12.22 37.04 5.29
N ALA A 535 -13.45 37.51 5.46
CA ALA A 535 -13.93 38.75 4.85
C ALA A 535 -13.17 39.99 5.34
N SER A 536 -12.85 40.07 6.64
CA SER A 536 -12.06 41.15 7.24
C SER A 536 -10.61 41.19 6.73
N ILE A 537 -10.00 40.02 6.53
CA ILE A 537 -8.66 39.93 5.91
C ILE A 537 -8.73 40.40 4.45
N ALA A 538 -9.75 39.96 3.70
CA ALA A 538 -9.93 40.31 2.30
C ALA A 538 -10.25 41.81 2.08
N SER A 539 -10.92 42.48 3.03
CA SER A 539 -11.19 43.92 2.96
C SER A 539 -9.98 44.79 3.32
N GLY A 540 -8.89 44.20 3.82
CA GLY A 540 -7.72 44.92 4.33
C GLY A 540 -7.93 45.52 5.72
N GLU A 541 -9.14 45.41 6.30
CA GLU A 541 -9.45 45.84 7.67
C GLU A 541 -8.71 44.97 8.70
N GLY A 542 -8.37 43.73 8.33
CA GLY A 542 -7.67 42.76 9.17
C GLY A 542 -6.16 43.00 9.38
N HIS A 543 -5.53 43.96 8.70
CA HIS A 543 -4.09 44.25 8.89
C HIS A 543 -3.78 45.05 10.17
N ALA A 544 -4.78 45.45 10.97
CA ALA A 544 -4.53 46.37 12.08
C ALA A 544 -5.30 46.17 13.40
N ARG A 545 -6.30 45.29 13.52
CA ARG A 545 -6.96 44.91 14.80
C ARG A 545 -8.04 43.86 14.54
N SER A 546 -7.98 42.64 15.09
CA SER A 546 -9.23 42.00 15.46
C SER A 546 -9.73 42.82 16.65
N GLN A 547 -10.81 43.56 16.42
CA GLN A 547 -11.55 44.11 17.54
C GLN A 547 -11.90 42.92 18.40
N SER A 548 -11.34 42.89 19.63
CA SER A 548 -11.50 41.83 20.62
C SER A 548 -12.80 41.09 20.37
N LEU A 549 -12.69 39.95 19.69
CA LEU A 549 -13.81 39.04 19.55
C LEU A 549 -14.08 38.61 20.98
N SER A 550 -14.97 39.37 21.64
CA SER A 550 -15.62 39.02 22.88
C SER A 550 -16.48 37.82 22.52
N ILE A 551 -15.82 36.67 22.40
CA ILE A 551 -16.48 35.41 22.16
C ILE A 551 -17.13 35.11 23.49
N SER A 552 -18.42 35.45 23.59
CA SER A 552 -19.24 35.02 24.72
C SER A 552 -19.01 33.52 24.86
N GLU A 553 -18.40 33.09 25.98
CA GLU A 553 -18.35 31.68 26.33
C GLU A 553 -19.78 31.18 26.25
N HIS A 554 -20.06 30.31 25.27
CA HIS A 554 -21.38 29.72 25.14
C HIS A 554 -21.65 29.03 26.49
N PRO A 555 -22.77 29.35 27.18
CA PRO A 555 -23.07 28.73 28.46
C PRO A 555 -23.10 27.22 28.23
N SER A 556 -22.20 26.53 28.92
CA SER A 556 -22.12 25.07 28.95
C SER A 556 -23.53 24.51 29.08
N ALA A 557 -23.97 23.77 28.08
CA ALA A 557 -25.27 23.10 28.10
C ALA A 557 -25.33 22.23 29.35
N SER A 558 -26.07 22.71 30.36
CA SER A 558 -26.37 22.00 31.59
C SER A 558 -26.98 20.66 31.21
N SER A 559 -26.30 19.58 31.59
CA SER A 559 -26.82 18.22 31.57
C SER A 559 -28.18 18.19 32.28
N ALA A 560 -29.23 17.86 31.54
CA ALA A 560 -30.50 17.41 32.12
C ALA A 560 -30.33 15.96 32.62
N PRO A 561 -30.99 15.57 33.73
CA PRO A 561 -30.77 14.32 34.44
C PRO A 561 -31.14 13.05 33.67
#